data_AF-A0A951V0A4-F1
#
_entry.id   AF-A0A951V0A4-F1
#
_cell.length_a   1.000
_cell.length_b   1.000
_cell.length_c   1.000
_cell.angle_alpha   90.00
_cell.angle_beta   90.00
_cell.angle_gamma   90.00
#
_symmetry.space_group_name_H-M   'P 1'
#
loop_
_entity.id
_entity.type
_entity.pdbx_description
1 polymer ?
#
loop_
_entity_poly.entity_id
_entity_poly.type
_entity_poly.pdbx_seq_one_letter_code
_entity_poly.pdbx_strand_id
1 'polypeptide(L)'
;NSIIPEREEFITLYKLISKYKKIQIDILEIKSNLNIAPIKLFAMLNVFKEMNLINFNIDDESKVLTMEIMPKPSSKLDLGSSNILQGLNQLKDKYKQSY
;
A
#
# COMPACT_ATOMS: atom_id res chain seq x y z
N ASN A 1 -4.10 -4.83 16.13
CA ASN A 1 -3.88 -4.54 14.69
C ASN A 1 -2.95 -3.36 14.53
N SER A 2 -1.72 -3.59 14.04
CA SER A 2 -0.78 -2.50 13.75
C SER A 2 -1.22 -1.75 12.48
N ILE A 3 -1.00 -0.44 12.44
CA ILE A 3 -1.18 0.39 11.23
C ILE A 3 -0.03 0.15 10.25
N ILE A 4 1.13 -0.30 10.75
CA ILE A 4 2.28 -0.62 9.91
C ILE A 4 2.02 -1.95 9.18
N PRO A 5 2.13 -1.97 7.85
CA PRO A 5 2.00 -3.20 7.10
C PRO A 5 3.21 -4.11 7.31
N GLU A 6 2.96 -5.41 7.41
CA GLU A 6 3.99 -6.44 7.49
C GLU A 6 4.45 -6.87 6.09
N ARG A 7 5.64 -7.47 6.01
CA ARG A 7 6.22 -7.92 4.73
C ARG A 7 5.29 -8.86 3.95
N GLU A 8 4.60 -9.75 4.64
CA GLU A 8 3.66 -10.70 4.02
C GLU A 8 2.43 -10.00 3.44
N GLU A 9 1.95 -8.92 4.07
CA GLU A 9 0.84 -8.11 3.57
C GLU A 9 1.24 -7.41 2.26
N PHE A 10 2.45 -6.85 2.19
CA PHE A 10 3.00 -6.29 0.95
C PHE A 10 3.07 -7.34 -0.17
N ILE A 11 3.61 -8.52 0.11
CA ILE A 11 3.75 -9.59 -0.90
C ILE A 11 2.37 -10.03 -1.40
N THR A 12 1.41 -10.19 -0.49
CA THR A 12 0.05 -10.65 -0.81
C THR A 12 -0.68 -9.62 -1.66
N LEU A 13 -0.67 -8.35 -1.26
CA LEU A 13 -1.30 -7.27 -2.01
C LEU A 13 -0.65 -7.08 -3.38
N TYR A 14 0.68 -7.08 -3.45
CA TYR A 14 1.37 -6.93 -4.73
C TYR A 14 1.05 -8.08 -5.69
N LYS A 15 1.00 -9.33 -5.20
CA LYS A 15 0.58 -10.50 -6.01
C LYS A 15 -0.86 -10.37 -6.50
N LEU A 16 -1.78 -9.89 -5.65
CA LEU A 16 -3.17 -9.66 -6.02
C LEU A 16 -3.26 -8.64 -7.14
N ILE A 17 -2.61 -7.49 -6.96
CA ILE A 17 -2.63 -6.40 -7.94
C ILE A 17 -1.98 -6.86 -9.25
N SER A 18 -0.83 -7.55 -9.17
CA SER A 18 -0.03 -8.04 -10.32
C SER A 18 -0.76 -8.93 -11.32
N LYS A 19 -1.90 -9.50 -10.94
CA LYS A 19 -2.73 -10.32 -11.84
C LYS A 19 -3.50 -9.49 -12.87
N TYR A 20 -3.71 -8.21 -12.59
CA TYR A 20 -4.54 -7.33 -13.39
C TYR A 20 -3.70 -6.16 -13.91
N LYS A 21 -3.90 -5.74 -15.17
CA LYS A 21 -3.21 -4.55 -15.69
C LYS A 21 -3.68 -3.26 -15.01
N LYS A 22 -4.98 -3.22 -14.70
CA LYS A 22 -5.69 -2.10 -14.09
C LYS A 22 -6.76 -2.64 -13.14
N ILE A 23 -6.92 -1.99 -12.00
CA ILE A 23 -7.91 -2.33 -10.98
C ILE A 23 -8.69 -1.07 -10.63
N GLN A 24 -10.01 -1.20 -10.50
CA GLN A 24 -10.90 -0.16 -10.02
C GLN A 24 -11.71 -0.74 -8.86
N ILE A 25 -11.68 -0.08 -7.71
CA ILE A 25 -12.35 -0.52 -6.49
C ILE A 25 -13.05 0.69 -5.88
N ASP A 26 -14.31 0.54 -5.47
CA ASP A 26 -14.97 1.52 -4.60
C ASP A 26 -14.29 1.48 -3.22
N ILE A 27 -13.85 2.65 -2.74
CA ILE A 27 -13.15 2.77 -1.46
C ILE A 27 -13.99 2.26 -0.29
N LEU A 28 -15.32 2.37 -0.37
CA LEU A 28 -16.24 1.89 0.64
C LEU A 28 -16.27 0.35 0.72
N GLU A 29 -15.96 -0.34 -0.38
CA GLU A 29 -15.92 -1.80 -0.46
C GLU A 29 -14.55 -2.41 -0.09
N ILE A 30 -13.51 -1.58 0.10
CA ILE A 30 -12.17 -2.05 0.45
C ILE A 30 -12.18 -2.90 1.73
N LYS A 31 -12.93 -2.45 2.75
CA LYS A 31 -12.97 -3.13 4.04
C LYS A 31 -13.68 -4.49 3.96
N SER A 32 -14.73 -4.60 3.16
CA SER A 32 -15.47 -5.86 2.98
C SER A 32 -14.71 -6.87 2.13
N ASN A 33 -13.93 -6.41 1.14
CA ASN A 33 -13.34 -7.30 0.14
C ASN A 33 -11.90 -7.73 0.46
N LEU A 34 -11.13 -6.90 1.19
CA LEU A 34 -9.69 -7.14 1.38
C LEU A 34 -9.31 -7.54 2.82
N ASN A 35 -10.24 -7.47 3.78
CA ASN A 35 -9.97 -7.69 5.22
C ASN A 35 -8.73 -6.92 5.74
N ILE A 36 -8.40 -5.80 5.10
CA ILE A 36 -7.28 -4.91 5.43
C ILE A 36 -7.88 -3.57 5.84
N ALA A 37 -7.35 -2.98 6.91
CA ALA A 37 -7.76 -1.64 7.32
C ALA A 37 -7.43 -0.62 6.20
N PRO A 38 -8.36 0.27 5.81
CA PRO A 38 -8.15 1.21 4.71
C PRO A 38 -6.85 2.02 4.84
N ILE A 39 -6.54 2.52 6.04
CA ILE A 39 -5.31 3.26 6.30
C ILE A 39 -4.04 2.44 6.04
N LYS A 40 -4.07 1.14 6.35
CA LYS A 40 -2.96 0.22 6.10
C LYS A 40 -2.82 -0.06 4.60
N LEU A 41 -3.94 -0.21 3.90
CA LEU A 41 -3.94 -0.34 2.44
C LEU A 41 -3.31 0.90 1.80
N PHE A 42 -3.74 2.10 2.18
CA PHE A 42 -3.17 3.34 1.63
C PHE A 42 -1.69 3.50 1.96
N ALA A 43 -1.25 3.10 3.15
CA ALA A 43 0.18 3.05 3.46
C ALA A 43 0.94 2.15 2.46
N MET A 44 0.44 0.93 2.19
CA MET A 44 1.06 0.03 1.22
C MET A 44 1.06 0.57 -0.21
N LEU A 45 -0.06 1.14 -0.66
CA LEU A 45 -0.17 1.71 -2.01
C LEU A 45 0.79 2.89 -2.20
N ASN A 46 0.96 3.74 -1.19
CA ASN A 46 1.93 4.83 -1.23
C ASN A 46 3.37 4.33 -1.29
N VAL A 47 3.72 3.29 -0.53
CA VAL A 47 5.03 2.63 -0.63
C VAL A 47 5.25 2.06 -2.04
N PHE A 48 4.26 1.38 -2.61
CA PHE A 48 4.37 0.86 -3.98
C PHE A 48 4.54 1.96 -5.03
N LYS A 49 3.85 3.10 -4.85
CA LYS A 49 4.01 4.27 -5.72
C LYS A 49 5.41 4.88 -5.60
N GLU A 50 5.94 5.04 -4.39
CA GLU A 50 7.32 5.50 -4.15
C GLU A 50 8.34 4.58 -4.84
N MET A 51 8.09 3.27 -4.81
CA MET A 51 8.96 2.26 -5.44
C MET A 51 8.71 2.07 -6.95
N ASN A 52 7.88 2.90 -7.57
CA ASN A 52 7.49 2.81 -8.99
C ASN A 52 6.92 1.44 -9.38
N LEU A 53 6.18 0.78 -8.48
CA LEU A 53 5.56 -0.53 -8.71
C LEU A 53 4.14 -0.42 -9.23
N ILE A 54 3.43 0.61 -8.78
CA ILE A 54 2.09 0.95 -9.24
C ILE A 54 2.00 2.47 -9.40
N ASN A 55 1.05 2.92 -10.21
CA ASN A 55 0.46 4.23 -10.06
C ASN A 55 -0.95 4.06 -9.52
N PHE A 56 -1.43 5.00 -8.72
CA PHE A 56 -2.81 5.00 -8.26
C PHE A 56 -3.35 6.42 -8.09
N ASN A 57 -4.65 6.53 -8.26
CA ASN A 57 -5.43 7.75 -8.05
C ASN A 57 -6.74 7.42 -7.33
N ILE A 58 -7.19 8.35 -6.51
CA ILE A 58 -8.52 8.33 -5.89
C ILE A 58 -9.32 9.45 -6.53
N ASP A 59 -10.48 9.11 -7.05
CA ASP A 59 -11.45 10.09 -7.50
C ASP A 59 -12.40 10.41 -6.34
N ASP A 60 -12.37 11.66 -5.86
CA ASP A 60 -13.12 12.07 -4.67
C ASP A 60 -14.64 12.12 -4.90
N GLU A 61 -15.09 12.36 -6.14
CA GLU A 61 -16.51 12.45 -6.48
C GLU A 61 -17.14 11.05 -6.56
N SER A 62 -16.50 10.14 -7.30
CA SER A 62 -16.96 8.77 -7.51
C SER A 62 -16.50 7.81 -6.42
N LYS A 63 -15.57 8.21 -5.54
CA LYS A 63 -14.94 7.39 -4.50
C LYS A 63 -14.25 6.14 -5.05
N VAL A 64 -13.83 6.19 -6.30
CA VAL A 64 -13.17 5.07 -6.98
C VAL A 64 -11.66 5.20 -6.82
N LEU A 65 -11.05 4.14 -6.27
CA LEU A 65 -9.62 3.92 -6.31
C LEU A 65 -9.26 3.22 -7.62
N THR A 66 -8.45 3.88 -8.45
CA THR A 66 -7.88 3.30 -9.66
C THR A 66 -6.40 2.99 -9.43
N MET A 67 -5.98 1.76 -9.73
CA MET A 67 -4.60 1.31 -9.66
C MET A 67 -4.13 0.77 -11.01
N GLU A 68 -2.92 1.13 -11.41
CA GLU A 68 -2.26 0.68 -12.62
C GLU A 68 -0.89 0.14 -12.29
N ILE A 69 -0.54 -1.01 -12.85
CA ILE A 69 0.77 -1.63 -12.61
C ILE A 69 1.82 -1.04 -13.52
N MET A 70 2.93 -0.68 -12.90
CA MET A 70 4.11 -0.23 -13.62
C MET A 70 4.89 -1.43 -14.16
N PRO A 71 5.73 -1.23 -15.20
CA PRO A 71 6.62 -2.27 -15.67
C PRO A 71 7.43 -2.89 -14.53
N LYS A 72 7.72 -4.20 -14.63
CA LYS A 72 8.51 -4.88 -13.61
C LYS A 72 9.86 -4.17 -13.45
N PRO A 73 10.29 -3.90 -12.20
CA PRO A 73 11.59 -3.30 -11.94
C PRO A 73 12.70 -4.22 -12.46
N SER A 74 13.76 -3.61 -13.00
CA SER A 74 14.93 -4.30 -13.53
C SER A 74 15.88 -4.80 -12.43
N SER A 75 15.71 -4.35 -11.20
CA SER A 75 16.51 -4.71 -10.03
C SER A 75 15.65 -5.29 -8.90
N LYS A 76 16.31 -5.98 -7.97
CA LYS A 76 15.66 -6.52 -6.77
C LYS A 76 15.15 -5.36 -5.92
N LEU A 77 13.87 -5.42 -5.55
CA LEU A 77 13.23 -4.42 -4.70
C LEU A 77 13.69 -4.59 -3.25
N ASP A 78 14.03 -3.46 -2.62
CA ASP A 78 14.24 -3.36 -1.19
C ASP A 78 13.13 -2.54 -0.54
N LEU A 79 12.23 -3.19 0.19
CA LEU A 79 11.17 -2.48 0.93
C LEU A 79 11.76 -1.56 2.02
N GLY A 80 12.94 -1.90 2.54
CA GLY A 80 13.62 -1.12 3.58
C GLY A 80 14.08 0.26 3.11
N SER A 81 14.19 0.48 1.80
CA SER A 81 14.59 1.78 1.24
C SER A 81 13.44 2.78 1.13
N SER A 82 12.19 2.39 1.42
CA SER A 82 11.02 3.28 1.38
C SER A 82 11.05 4.27 2.55
N ASN A 83 11.06 5.57 2.25
CA ASN A 83 11.00 6.61 3.28
C ASN A 83 9.67 6.58 4.02
N ILE A 84 8.59 6.20 3.31
CA ILE A 84 7.25 6.08 3.89
C ILE A 84 7.23 4.97 4.93
N LEU A 85 7.75 3.79 4.61
CA LEU A 85 7.82 2.68 5.56
C LEU A 85 8.75 2.99 6.74
N GLN A 86 9.89 3.64 6.49
CA GLN A 86 10.78 4.11 7.56
C GLN A 86 10.07 5.11 8.48
N GLY A 87 9.36 6.09 7.93
CA GLY A 87 8.59 7.07 8.69
C GLY A 87 7.50 6.44 9.56
N LEU A 88 6.76 5.47 9.03
CA LEU A 88 5.76 4.71 9.80
C LEU A 88 6.40 3.96 10.99
N ASN A 89 7.55 3.32 10.77
CA ASN A 89 8.28 2.62 11.83
C ASN A 89 8.79 3.58 12.92
N GLN A 90 9.37 4.72 12.52
CA GLN A 90 9.82 5.75 13.46
C GLN A 90 8.67 6.31 14.30
N LEU A 91 7.50 6.55 13.70
CA LEU A 91 6.31 6.99 14.45
C LEU A 91 5.92 5.94 15.50
N LYS A 92 5.83 4.66 15.12
CA LYS A 92 5.52 3.58 16.07
C LYS A 92 6.51 3.52 17.22
N ASP A 93 7.79 3.70 16.97
CA ASP A 93 8.81 3.67 18.01
C ASP A 93 8.71 4.88 18.95
N LYS A 94 8.44 6.09 18.42
CA LYS A 94 8.16 7.29 19.24
C LYS A 94 6.94 7.10 20.14
N TYR A 95 5.86 6.51 19.63
CA TYR A 95 4.66 6.24 20.42
C TYR A 95 4.91 5.21 21.52
N LYS A 96 5.78 4.21 21.29
CA LYS A 96 6.17 3.25 22.33
C LYS A 96 7.01 3.86 23.45
N GLN A 97 7.79 4.89 23.16
CA GLN A 97 8.63 5.58 24.14
C GLN A 97 7.85 6.59 25.01
N SER A 98 6.61 6.93 24.62
CA SER A 98 5.77 7.91 25.31
C SER A 98 4.82 7.29 26.34
N TYR A 99 4.89 5.96 26.56
CA TYR A 99 4.08 5.20 27.53
C TYR A 99 4.97 4.35 28.44
#